data_AF-A0A928E374-F1
#
_entry.id   AF-A0A928E374-F1
#
_cell.length_a   1.000
_cell.length_b   1.000
_cell.length_c   1.000
_cell.angle_alpha   90.00
_cell.angle_beta   90.00
_cell.angle_gamma   90.00
#
_symmetry.space_group_name_H-M   'P 1'
#
loop_
_entity.id
_entity.type
_entity.pdbx_description
1 polymer ?
#
loop_
_entity_poly.entity_id
_entity_poly.type
_entity_poly.pdbx_seq_one_letter_code
_entity_poly.pdbx_strand_id
1 'polypeptide(L)' 'MSELYKWAVSLLLLTALCFACYMLGRSHSEVKIIKQEQQQTIKEVEVIKNVEKQKAKIWTKPNADRDNLLELMHAGKL' A
#
# COMPACT_ATOMS: atom_id res chain seq x y z
N MET A 1 -47.69 26.53 22.45
CA MET A 1 -47.32 25.09 22.51
C MET A 1 -47.06 24.49 21.13
N SER A 2 -47.86 24.77 20.10
CA SER A 2 -47.69 24.22 18.74
C SER A 2 -46.44 24.73 18.00
N GLU A 3 -46.08 26.01 18.13
CA GLU A 3 -44.92 26.57 17.43
C GLU A 3 -43.59 26.02 17.96
N LEU A 4 -43.43 25.91 19.28
CA LEU A 4 -42.23 25.31 19.89
C LEU A 4 -42.02 23.85 19.45
N TYR A 5 -43.10 23.09 19.29
CA TYR A 5 -43.04 21.72 18.79
C TYR A 5 -42.55 21.65 17.34
N LYS A 6 -43.01 22.55 16.47
CA LYS A 6 -42.54 22.63 15.08
C LYS A 6 -41.04 22.92 14.99
N TRP A 7 -40.55 23.85 15.83
CA TRP A 7 -39.12 24.16 15.91
C TRP A 7 -38.30 22.98 16.46
N ALA A 8 -38.78 22.30 17.48
CA ALA A 8 -38.12 21.12 18.04
C ALA A 8 -38.00 19.99 17.01
N VAL A 9 -39.08 19.71 16.26
CA VAL A 9 -39.08 18.71 15.19
C VAL A 9 -38.17 19.11 14.04
N SER A 10 -38.17 20.39 13.66
CA SER A 10 -37.28 20.91 12.62
C SER A 10 -35.81 20.76 12.98
N LEU A 11 -35.43 21.09 14.22
CA LEU A 11 -34.07 20.91 14.71
C LEU A 11 -33.66 19.43 14.77
N LEU A 12 -34.57 18.55 15.16
CA LEU A 12 -34.32 17.10 15.21
C LEU A 12 -34.12 16.51 13.80
N LEU A 13 -34.92 16.95 12.83
CA LEU A 13 -34.73 16.56 11.43
C LEU A 13 -33.39 17.06 10.87
N LEU A 14 -32.99 18.29 11.20
CA LEU A 14 -31.72 18.84 10.75
C LEU A 14 -30.51 18.09 11.34
N THR A 15 -30.55 17.75 12.63
CA THR A 15 -29.48 16.98 13.27
C THR A 15 -29.43 15.55 12.73
N ALA A 16 -30.58 14.91 12.50
CA ALA A 16 -30.65 13.58 11.89
C ALA A 16 -30.07 13.58 10.47
N LEU A 17 -30.37 14.60 9.67
CA LEU A 17 -29.83 14.75 8.32
C LEU A 17 -28.31 14.95 8.34
N CYS A 18 -27.81 15.82 9.23
CA CYS A 18 -26.38 16.05 9.40
C CYS A 18 -25.64 14.78 9.84
N PHE A 19 -26.24 14.01 10.74
CA PHE A 19 -25.71 12.73 11.20
C PHE A 19 -25.66 11.68 10.07
N ALA A 20 -26.71 11.58 9.25
CA ALA A 20 -26.74 10.69 8.10
C ALA A 20 -25.65 11.05 7.08
N CYS A 21 -25.48 12.34 6.77
CA CYS A 21 -24.41 12.81 5.90
C CYS A 21 -23.01 12.52 6.47
N TYR A 22 -22.81 12.68 7.78
CA TYR A 22 -21.55 12.38 8.45
C TYR A 22 -21.21 10.89 8.39
N MET A 23 -22.18 10.00 8.64
CA MET A 23 -21.99 8.55 8.56
C MET A 23 -21.66 8.09 7.14
N LEU A 24 -22.33 8.63 6.12
CA LEU A 24 -22.03 8.36 4.72
C LEU A 24 -20.62 8.84 4.32
N GLY A 25 -20.25 10.06 4.74
CA GLY A 25 -18.91 10.61 4.50
C GLY A 25 -17.81 9.79 5.18
N ARG A 26 -18.05 9.36 6.43
CA ARG A 26 -17.13 8.51 7.20
C ARG A 26 -16.92 7.16 6.52
N SER A 27 -17.99 6.50 6.07
CA SER A 27 -17.90 5.23 5.34
C SER A 27 -17.05 5.36 4.06
N HIS A 28 -17.23 6.43 3.29
CA HIS A 28 -16.40 6.69 2.10
C HIS A 28 -14.93 6.97 2.44
N SER A 29 -14.64 7.58 3.60
CA SER A 29 -13.27 7.84 4.04
C SER A 29 -12.54 6.58 4.51
N GLU A 30 -13.21 5.72 5.27
CA GLU A 30 -12.65 4.45 5.77
C GLU A 30 -12.33 3.50 4.61
N VAL A 31 -13.19 3.43 3.58
CA VAL A 31 -12.96 2.62 2.38
C VAL A 31 -11.76 3.09 1.56
N LYS A 32 -11.45 4.39 1.56
CA LYS A 32 -10.26 4.92 0.87
C LYS A 32 -8.97 4.56 1.61
N ILE A 33 -8.98 4.61 2.93
CA ILE A 33 -7.82 4.29 3.77
C ILE A 33 -7.44 2.81 3.59
N ILE A 34 -8.42 1.90 3.67
CA ILE A 34 -8.19 0.46 3.55
C ILE A 34 -7.66 0.08 2.15
N LYS A 35 -8.21 0.71 1.09
CA LYS A 35 -7.75 0.46 -0.29
C LYS A 35 -6.32 0.96 -0.53
N GLN A 36 -5.97 2.11 0.03
CA GLN A 36 -4.61 2.66 -0.10
C GLN A 36 -3.60 1.82 0.67
N GLU A 37 -3.94 1.37 1.87
CA GLU A 37 -3.10 0.51 2.71
C GLU A 37 -2.86 -0.85 2.05
N GLN A 38 -3.91 -1.51 1.54
CA GLN A 38 -3.76 -2.76 0.78
C GLN A 38 -2.88 -2.57 -0.46
N GLN A 39 -3.00 -1.45 -1.17
CA GLN A 39 -2.22 -1.21 -2.37
C GLN A 39 -0.73 -0.94 -2.06
N GLN A 40 -0.40 -0.40 -0.88
CA GLN A 40 0.99 -0.29 -0.43
C GLN A 40 1.56 -1.67 -0.10
N THR A 41 0.84 -2.51 0.66
CA THR A 41 1.30 -3.87 0.99
C THR A 41 1.55 -4.72 -0.27
N ILE A 42 0.68 -4.65 -1.28
CA ILE A 42 0.85 -5.40 -2.53
C ILE A 42 2.14 -4.99 -3.25
N LYS A 43 2.43 -3.69 -3.31
CA LYS A 43 3.64 -3.16 -3.95
C LYS A 43 4.90 -3.59 -3.20
N GLU A 44 4.88 -3.57 -1.87
CA GLU A 44 6.01 -4.00 -1.04
C GLU A 44 6.36 -5.47 -1.26
N VAL A 45 5.36 -6.36 -1.30
CA VAL A 45 5.56 -7.80 -1.57
C VAL A 45 6.15 -8.02 -2.97
N GLU A 46 5.71 -7.25 -3.97
CA GLU A 46 6.24 -7.36 -5.33
C GLU A 46 7.71 -6.92 -5.42
N VAL A 47 8.09 -5.85 -4.71
CA VAL A 47 9.49 -5.41 -4.61
C VAL A 47 10.35 -6.49 -3.94
N ILE A 48 9.90 -7.08 -2.83
CA ILE A 48 10.63 -8.16 -2.14
C ILE A 48 10.85 -9.35 -3.07
N LYS A 49 9.80 -9.81 -3.77
CA LYS A 49 9.90 -10.92 -4.73
C LYS A 49 10.88 -10.63 -5.86
N ASN A 50 10.91 -9.40 -6.36
CA ASN A 50 11.85 -9.00 -7.40
C ASN A 50 13.30 -8.95 -6.89
N VAL A 51 13.53 -8.50 -5.66
CA VAL A 51 14.86 -8.50 -5.03
C VAL A 51 15.33 -9.94 -4.79
N GLU A 52 14.48 -10.83 -4.31
CA GLU A 52 14.81 -12.25 -4.12
C GLU A 52 15.17 -12.93 -5.43
N LYS A 53 14.40 -12.70 -6.50
CA LYS A 53 14.72 -13.20 -7.84
C LYS A 53 16.08 -12.70 -8.34
N GLN A 54 16.39 -11.42 -8.12
CA GLN A 54 17.68 -10.85 -8.53
C GLN A 54 18.84 -11.42 -7.71
N LYS A 55 18.67 -11.57 -6.38
CA LYS A 55 19.65 -12.27 -5.55
C LYS A 55 19.86 -13.69 -6.06
N ALA A 56 18.81 -14.49 -6.24
CA ALA A 56 18.93 -15.85 -6.76
C ALA A 56 19.66 -15.92 -8.10
N LYS A 57 19.48 -14.94 -8.99
CA LYS A 57 20.21 -14.83 -10.26
C LYS A 57 21.69 -14.49 -10.09
N ILE A 58 22.04 -13.66 -9.10
CA ILE A 58 23.43 -13.33 -8.76
C ILE A 58 24.12 -14.56 -8.13
N TRP A 59 23.47 -15.23 -7.20
CA TRP A 59 24.01 -16.42 -6.51
C TRP A 59 24.21 -17.63 -7.44
N THR A 60 23.38 -17.77 -8.47
CA THR A 60 23.50 -18.86 -9.46
C THR A 60 24.47 -18.54 -10.60
N LYS A 61 24.87 -17.27 -10.75
CA LYS A 61 25.82 -16.88 -11.78
C LYS A 61 27.24 -16.97 -11.23
N PRO A 62 28.17 -17.71 -11.87
CA PRO A 62 29.56 -17.70 -11.46
C PRO A 62 30.12 -16.26 -11.55
N ASN A 63 30.84 -15.83 -10.52
CA ASN A 63 31.36 -14.46 -10.37
C ASN A 63 32.33 -14.05 -11.50
N ALA A 64 32.87 -15.03 -12.22
CA ALA A 64 33.72 -14.84 -13.38
C ALA A 64 33.44 -15.95 -14.41
N ASP A 65 33.51 -15.58 -15.68
CA ASP A 65 33.46 -16.53 -16.79
C ASP A 65 34.79 -17.32 -16.88
N ARG A 66 34.79 -18.48 -17.55
CA ARG A 66 35.96 -19.40 -17.58
C ARG A 66 37.20 -18.70 -18.13
N ASP A 67 37.03 -17.90 -19.18
CA ASP A 67 38.14 -17.19 -19.82
C ASP A 67 38.69 -16.08 -18.91
N ASN A 68 37.83 -15.40 -18.15
CA ASN A 68 38.23 -14.41 -17.15
C ASN A 68 38.96 -15.05 -15.95
N LEU A 69 38.55 -16.25 -15.53
CA LEU A 69 39.26 -17.02 -14.49
C LEU A 69 40.65 -17.45 -14.97
N LEU A 70 40.78 -17.85 -16.24
CA LEU A 70 42.06 -18.19 -16.86
C LEU A 70 42.98 -16.98 -16.97
N GLU A 71 42.44 -15.81 -17.30
CA GLU A 71 43.20 -14.56 -17.36
C GLU A 71 43.71 -14.13 -15.98
N LEU A 72 42.87 -14.22 -14.93
CA LEU A 72 43.27 -13.95 -13.54
C LEU A 72 44.31 -14.95 -13.00
N MET A 73 44.21 -16.22 -13.40
CA MET A 73 45.20 -17.26 -13.09
C MET A 73 46.56 -16.94 -13.71
N HIS A 74 46.59 -16.60 -15.00
CA HIS A 74 47.82 -16.21 -15.69
C HIS A 74 48.43 -14.93 -15.12
N ALA A 75 47.59 -14.00 -14.64
CA ALA A 75 48.04 -12.78 -13.99
C ALA A 75 48.53 -12.98 -12.53
N GLY A 76 48.42 -14.20 -11.97
CA GLY A 76 48.82 -14.50 -10.59
C GLY A 76 47.98 -13.79 -9.52
N LYS A 77 46.74 -13.41 -9.86
CA LYS A 77 45.81 -12.64 -8.99
C LYS A 77 44.65 -13.50 -8.45
N LEU A 78 44.80 -14.82 -8.50
CA LEU A 78 43.88 -15.77 -7.87
C LEU A 78 44.06 -15.82 -6.36
#